data_AF-A0A523D0V8-F1
#
_entry.id   AF-A0A523D0V8-F1
#
_cell.length_a   1.000
_cell.length_b   1.000
_cell.length_c   1.000
_cell.angle_alpha   90.00
_cell.angle_beta   90.00
_cell.angle_gamma   90.00
#
_symmetry.space_group_name_H-M   'P 1'
#
loop_
_entity.id
_entity.type
_entity.pdbx_description
1 polymer ?
#
loop_
_entity_poly.entity_id
_entity_poly.type
_entity_poly.pdbx_seq_one_letter_code
_entity_poly.pdbx_strand_id
1 'polypeptide(L)'
;MHNPGYCLEFPISPIIRGGMNLKIQHRHLKVTEALKRLIDRHANQLEKILPAFTSRDLDLHINLERLPRGRQYHTVLVMTMPQRQIRVERMENNPATSVLRAFDELLRRIKKFKSQLNRESFWKKEPVSASTEPRTYKTRILESAINQNLDKIENYIRRELLHRTLTEDIPVGLLQARALVDEVFLEVNSRVMDRPETLPLDQWMLQIARRELNSRFLKFKAAREEVHVEEIADAPLPWDDEELTFYQPDEVAMILDKSPREIVQDVEQARLELRKRLGS
;
A
#
# COMPACT_ATOMS: atom_id res chain seq x y z
N MET A 1 -3.71 -29.77 -51.72
CA MET A 1 -2.28 -29.80 -52.09
C MET A 1 -1.49 -29.14 -50.97
N HIS A 2 -0.80 -29.96 -50.19
CA HIS A 2 0.16 -29.53 -49.18
C HIS A 2 1.39 -28.98 -49.89
N ASN A 3 1.92 -27.84 -49.42
CA ASN A 3 3.33 -27.53 -49.63
C ASN A 3 3.96 -27.17 -48.27
N PRO A 4 4.99 -27.91 -47.82
CA PRO A 4 5.54 -27.83 -46.48
C PRO A 4 6.71 -26.85 -46.38
N GLY A 5 7.04 -26.45 -45.15
CA GLY A 5 8.41 -26.14 -44.76
C GLY A 5 9.03 -24.83 -45.27
N TYR A 6 8.86 -23.76 -44.49
CA TYR A 6 9.98 -22.86 -44.22
C TYR A 6 10.05 -22.61 -42.72
N CYS A 7 10.68 -23.57 -42.03
CA CYS A 7 11.37 -23.32 -40.78
C CYS A 7 12.50 -22.34 -41.08
N LEU A 8 12.22 -21.03 -41.00
CA LEU A 8 13.27 -20.03 -40.91
C LEU A 8 13.76 -20.05 -39.48
N GLU A 9 14.82 -20.82 -39.26
CA GLU A 9 15.63 -20.74 -38.04
C GLU A 9 16.06 -19.29 -37.86
N PHE A 10 15.47 -18.65 -36.86
CA PHE A 10 15.74 -17.27 -36.50
C PHE A 10 17.11 -17.22 -35.83
N PRO A 11 18.01 -16.29 -36.20
CA PRO A 11 19.15 -16.01 -35.36
C PRO A 11 18.65 -15.29 -34.10
N ILE A 12 18.15 -16.07 -33.13
CA ILE A 12 18.04 -15.67 -31.74
C ILE A 12 19.49 -15.59 -31.28
N SER A 13 20.05 -14.39 -31.21
CA SER A 13 21.29 -14.19 -30.46
C SER A 13 20.87 -13.95 -29.01
N PRO A 14 20.93 -14.95 -28.11
CA PRO A 14 20.81 -14.67 -26.69
C PRO A 14 22.07 -13.91 -26.28
N ILE A 15 21.93 -12.61 -26.08
CA ILE A 15 23.00 -11.80 -25.49
C ILE A 15 22.69 -11.76 -23.99
N ILE A 16 23.30 -12.67 -23.23
CA ILE A 16 23.36 -12.57 -21.78
C ILE A 16 24.41 -11.49 -21.48
N ARG A 17 23.98 -10.28 -21.13
CA ARG A 17 24.88 -9.19 -20.77
C ARG A 17 24.29 -8.38 -19.64
N GLY A 18 25.12 -8.16 -18.61
CA GLY A 18 24.74 -7.33 -17.46
C GLY A 18 23.47 -7.86 -16.85
N GLY A 19 23.53 -9.10 -16.37
CA GLY A 19 22.49 -9.66 -15.54
C GLY A 19 21.15 -10.06 -16.19
N MET A 20 20.54 -9.19 -17.00
CA MET A 20 19.25 -9.34 -17.67
C MET A 20 19.40 -10.11 -19.00
N ASN A 21 18.41 -10.95 -19.33
CA ASN A 21 18.35 -11.62 -20.62
C ASN A 21 17.75 -10.70 -21.68
N LEU A 22 18.58 -10.27 -22.63
CA LEU A 22 18.15 -9.43 -23.76
C LEU A 22 18.02 -10.27 -25.03
N LYS A 23 16.81 -10.30 -25.61
CA LYS A 23 16.55 -10.91 -26.91
C LYS A 23 16.06 -9.87 -27.91
N ILE A 24 16.77 -9.72 -29.01
CA ILE A 24 16.44 -8.76 -30.07
C ILE A 24 16.02 -9.53 -31.32
N GLN A 25 14.79 -9.34 -31.74
CA GLN A 25 14.23 -9.83 -33.00
C GLN A 25 13.99 -8.64 -33.93
N HIS A 26 14.26 -8.80 -35.21
CA HIS A 26 14.01 -7.76 -36.20
C HIS A 26 13.47 -8.34 -37.51
N ARG A 27 12.57 -7.60 -38.15
CA ARG A 27 11.96 -7.96 -39.44
C ARG A 27 11.98 -6.75 -40.39
N HIS A 28 12.45 -6.99 -41.62
CA HIS A 28 12.55 -5.96 -42.68
C HIS A 28 13.33 -4.69 -42.28
N LEU A 29 14.19 -4.80 -41.25
CA LEU A 29 15.01 -3.73 -40.70
C LEU A 29 16.44 -4.24 -40.49
N LYS A 30 17.43 -3.44 -40.86
CA LYS A 30 18.84 -3.68 -40.52
C LYS A 30 19.14 -3.00 -39.18
N VAL A 31 19.58 -3.79 -38.20
CA VAL A 31 19.97 -3.27 -36.88
C VAL A 31 21.39 -2.71 -36.96
N THR A 32 21.51 -1.39 -37.16
CA THR A 32 22.80 -0.69 -37.17
C THR A 32 23.45 -0.68 -35.78
N GLU A 33 24.77 -0.59 -35.73
CA GLU A 33 25.54 -0.51 -34.48
C GLU A 33 25.11 0.64 -33.57
N ALA A 34 24.76 1.80 -34.14
CA ALA A 34 24.22 2.93 -33.40
C ALA A 34 22.89 2.60 -32.68
N LEU A 35 22.04 1.78 -33.30
CA LEU A 35 20.77 1.36 -32.73
C LEU A 35 20.98 0.34 -31.60
N LYS A 36 21.96 -0.57 -31.74
CA LYS A 36 22.36 -1.50 -30.67
C LYS A 36 22.84 -0.75 -29.43
N ARG A 37 23.75 0.21 -29.60
CA ARG A 37 24.23 1.06 -28.50
C ARG A 37 23.13 1.88 -27.84
N LEU A 38 22.10 2.28 -28.59
CA LEU A 38 20.93 2.94 -28.03
C LEU A 38 20.12 1.98 -27.16
N ILE A 39 19.83 0.79 -27.68
CA ILE A 39 19.12 -0.28 -26.95
C ILE A 39 19.88 -0.64 -25.67
N ASP A 40 21.20 -0.85 -25.75
CA ASP A 40 22.03 -1.23 -24.61
C ASP A 40 22.02 -0.15 -23.51
N ARG A 41 22.14 1.13 -23.89
CA ARG A 41 22.08 2.23 -22.92
C ARG A 41 20.74 2.25 -22.17
N HIS A 42 19.63 2.07 -22.88
CA HIS A 42 18.31 2.07 -22.24
C HIS A 42 18.02 0.78 -21.47
N ALA A 43 18.51 -0.38 -21.94
CA ALA A 43 18.43 -1.63 -21.19
C ALA A 43 19.17 -1.52 -19.85
N ASN A 44 20.38 -0.94 -19.83
CA ASN A 44 21.13 -0.69 -18.61
C ASN A 44 20.42 0.30 -17.66
N GLN A 45 19.68 1.28 -18.20
CA GLN A 45 18.85 2.18 -17.39
C GLN A 45 17.69 1.43 -16.72
N LEU A 46 17.08 0.46 -17.42
CA LEU A 46 16.02 -0.36 -16.85
C LEU A 46 16.53 -1.23 -15.70
N GLU A 47 17.70 -1.85 -15.87
CA GLU A 47 18.33 -2.68 -14.83
C GLU A 47 18.58 -1.87 -13.54
N LYS A 48 19.12 -0.64 -13.67
CA LYS A 48 19.35 0.26 -12.52
C LYS A 48 18.08 0.64 -11.76
N ILE A 49 16.92 0.69 -12.43
CA ILE A 49 15.65 1.08 -11.82
C ILE A 49 15.00 -0.09 -11.06
N LEU A 50 15.37 -1.33 -11.42
CA LEU A 50 14.86 -2.59 -10.89
C LEU A 50 15.88 -3.37 -10.02
N PRO A 51 16.56 -2.74 -9.02
CA PRO A 51 17.58 -3.44 -8.23
C PRO A 51 17.01 -4.52 -7.29
N ALA A 52 15.69 -4.57 -7.11
CA ALA A 52 15.02 -5.55 -6.26
C ALA A 52 14.90 -6.94 -6.90
N PHE A 53 15.06 -7.04 -8.22
CA PHE A 53 15.03 -8.32 -8.93
C PHE A 53 16.44 -8.74 -9.25
N THR A 54 16.77 -10.00 -8.97
CA THR A 54 17.98 -10.61 -9.49
C THR A 54 17.89 -10.56 -11.01
N SER A 55 18.84 -9.86 -11.60
CA SER A 55 19.24 -9.88 -13.01
C SER A 55 18.73 -11.09 -13.84
N ARG A 56 18.91 -12.34 -13.36
CA ARG A 56 18.48 -13.58 -14.06
C ARG A 56 16.97 -13.73 -14.26
N ASP A 57 16.15 -13.02 -13.51
CA ASP A 57 14.69 -13.12 -13.53
C ASP A 57 14.03 -12.07 -14.45
N LEU A 58 14.85 -11.26 -15.12
CA LEU A 58 14.42 -10.22 -16.02
C LEU A 58 14.70 -10.64 -17.46
N ASP A 59 13.64 -10.88 -18.23
CA ASP A 59 13.73 -11.11 -19.67
C ASP A 59 13.17 -9.89 -20.40
N LEU A 60 13.99 -9.26 -21.25
CA LEU A 60 13.57 -8.21 -22.16
C LEU A 60 13.63 -8.71 -23.60
N HIS A 61 12.46 -8.84 -24.21
CA HIS A 61 12.30 -9.17 -25.62
C HIS A 61 11.95 -7.90 -26.41
N ILE A 62 12.74 -7.62 -27.43
CA ILE A 62 12.59 -6.47 -28.32
C ILE A 62 12.28 -6.99 -29.72
N ASN A 63 11.14 -6.59 -30.28
CA ASN A 63 10.80 -6.87 -31.67
C ASN A 63 10.74 -5.56 -32.46
N LEU A 64 11.55 -5.49 -33.52
CA LEU A 64 11.69 -4.33 -34.39
C LEU A 64 11.25 -4.68 -35.80
N GLU A 65 10.11 -4.15 -36.24
CA GLU A 65 9.58 -4.41 -37.57
C GLU A 65 9.50 -3.12 -38.37
N ARG A 66 9.92 -3.17 -39.64
CA ARG A 66 9.57 -2.12 -40.62
C ARG A 66 8.30 -2.56 -41.34
N LEU A 67 7.25 -1.76 -41.24
CA LEU A 67 5.99 -2.04 -41.93
C LEU A 67 6.19 -1.92 -43.46
N PRO A 68 5.69 -2.87 -44.27
CA PRO A 68 5.87 -2.84 -45.72
C PRO A 68 5.00 -1.78 -46.42
N ARG A 69 3.88 -1.37 -45.80
CA ARG A 69 2.89 -0.45 -46.41
C ARG A 69 2.98 1.01 -45.93
N GLY A 70 3.68 1.26 -44.83
CA GLY A 70 3.95 2.61 -44.32
C GLY A 70 5.43 2.74 -44.03
N ARG A 71 6.04 3.91 -44.24
CA ARG A 71 7.45 4.19 -43.84
C ARG A 71 7.62 4.26 -42.31
N GLN A 72 6.81 3.49 -41.59
CA GLN A 72 6.73 3.44 -40.15
C GLN A 72 7.44 2.19 -39.64
N TYR A 73 8.03 2.36 -38.48
CA TYR A 73 8.75 1.36 -37.73
C TYR A 73 7.90 1.02 -36.52
N HIS A 74 7.60 -0.26 -36.39
CA HIS A 74 6.88 -0.80 -35.25
C HIS A 74 7.88 -1.39 -34.27
N THR A 75 7.86 -0.90 -33.04
CA THR A 75 8.67 -1.43 -31.95
C THR A 75 7.78 -1.98 -30.88
N VAL A 76 8.01 -3.26 -30.56
CA VAL A 76 7.36 -3.95 -29.45
C VAL A 76 8.41 -4.33 -28.43
N LEU A 77 8.20 -3.90 -27.19
CA LEU A 77 8.99 -4.29 -26.04
C LEU A 77 8.14 -5.16 -25.13
N VAL A 78 8.63 -6.34 -24.80
CA VAL A 78 8.02 -7.24 -23.82
C VAL A 78 9.03 -7.49 -22.72
N MET A 79 8.74 -6.97 -21.54
CA MET A 79 9.50 -7.26 -20.33
C MET A 79 8.74 -8.29 -19.49
N THR A 80 9.37 -9.42 -19.21
CA THR A 80 8.84 -10.45 -18.32
C THR A 80 9.58 -10.37 -16.99
N MET A 81 8.81 -10.26 -15.91
CA MET A 81 9.27 -10.30 -14.53
C MET A 81 8.48 -11.40 -13.79
N PRO A 82 8.97 -11.95 -12.66
CA PRO A 82 8.28 -13.04 -11.95
C PRO A 82 6.83 -12.75 -11.59
N GLN A 83 6.54 -11.48 -11.28
CA GLN A 83 5.22 -11.05 -10.82
C GLN A 83 4.32 -10.53 -11.95
N ARG A 84 4.91 -10.09 -13.08
CA ARG A 84 4.15 -9.40 -14.13
C ARG A 84 4.91 -9.34 -15.45
N GLN A 85 4.17 -9.45 -16.54
CA GLN A 85 4.64 -9.13 -17.87
C GLN A 85 4.15 -7.74 -18.31
N ILE A 86 5.03 -6.92 -18.86
CA ILE A 86 4.73 -5.58 -19.38
C ILE A 86 5.03 -5.56 -20.87
N ARG A 87 4.00 -5.32 -21.68
CA ARG A 87 4.10 -5.17 -23.14
C ARG A 87 3.86 -3.73 -23.54
N VAL A 88 4.77 -3.16 -24.33
CA VAL A 88 4.69 -1.79 -24.87
C VAL A 88 4.87 -1.84 -26.38
N GLU A 89 4.06 -1.05 -27.09
CA GLU A 89 4.07 -0.98 -28.54
C GLU A 89 4.10 0.47 -29.00
N ARG A 90 4.97 0.78 -29.98
CA ARG A 90 5.06 2.09 -30.60
C ARG A 90 5.22 1.98 -32.11
N MET A 91 4.75 3.01 -32.81
CA MET A 91 4.89 3.16 -34.25
C MET A 91 5.40 4.57 -34.51
N GLU A 92 6.52 4.68 -35.22
CA GLU A 92 7.15 5.97 -35.52
C GLU A 92 7.78 5.97 -36.91
N ASN A 93 8.05 7.15 -37.47
CA ASN A 93 8.66 7.30 -38.80
C ASN A 93 10.17 7.03 -38.83
N ASN A 94 10.82 6.90 -37.67
CA ASN A 94 12.24 6.63 -37.53
C ASN A 94 12.47 5.47 -36.53
N PRO A 95 13.36 4.51 -36.84
CA PRO A 95 13.58 3.36 -35.96
C PRO A 95 14.16 3.75 -34.59
N ALA A 96 15.04 4.75 -34.53
CA ALA A 96 15.65 5.17 -33.26
C ALA A 96 14.62 5.86 -32.35
N THR A 97 13.75 6.70 -32.92
CA THR A 97 12.69 7.36 -32.14
C THR A 97 11.63 6.37 -31.70
N SER A 98 11.28 5.39 -32.54
CA SER A 98 10.38 4.29 -32.19
C SER A 98 10.85 3.55 -30.94
N VAL A 99 12.14 3.17 -30.94
CA VAL A 99 12.78 2.48 -29.82
C VAL A 99 12.80 3.36 -28.56
N LEU A 100 13.24 4.61 -28.68
CA LEU A 100 13.33 5.53 -27.54
C LEU A 100 11.96 5.78 -26.90
N ARG A 101 10.92 6.04 -27.71
CA ARG A 101 9.54 6.23 -27.21
C ARG A 101 8.99 4.98 -26.54
N ALA A 102 9.30 3.79 -27.08
CA ALA A 102 8.90 2.54 -26.48
C ALA A 102 9.59 2.33 -25.11
N PHE A 103 10.89 2.62 -25.01
CA PHE A 103 11.63 2.53 -23.74
C PHE A 103 11.13 3.54 -22.70
N ASP A 104 10.86 4.78 -23.08
CA ASP A 104 10.31 5.80 -22.18
C ASP A 104 8.97 5.37 -21.59
N GLU A 105 8.09 4.79 -22.41
CA GLU A 105 6.81 4.28 -21.93
C GLU A 105 6.99 3.05 -21.04
N LEU A 106 7.87 2.12 -21.41
CA LEU A 106 8.18 0.95 -20.58
C LEU A 106 8.67 1.39 -19.20
N LEU A 107 9.57 2.38 -19.16
CA LEU A 107 10.11 2.96 -17.93
C LEU A 107 9.02 3.64 -17.09
N ARG A 108 8.07 4.35 -17.71
CA ARG A 108 6.90 4.91 -17.01
C ARG A 108 6.03 3.81 -16.39
N ARG A 109 5.76 2.72 -17.12
CA ARG A 109 4.97 1.58 -16.61
C ARG A 109 5.67 0.88 -15.46
N ILE A 110 6.99 0.71 -15.54
CA ILE A 110 7.81 0.16 -14.45
C ILE A 110 7.79 1.07 -13.22
N LYS A 111 7.93 2.39 -13.38
CA LYS A 111 7.79 3.34 -12.26
C LYS A 111 6.42 3.26 -11.60
N LYS A 112 5.35 3.16 -12.39
CA LYS A 112 3.98 2.97 -11.88
C LYS A 112 3.86 1.65 -11.12
N PHE A 113 4.40 0.56 -11.66
CA PHE A 113 4.42 -0.76 -11.01
C PHE A 113 5.20 -0.73 -9.69
N LYS A 114 6.39 -0.12 -9.67
CA LYS A 114 7.19 0.08 -8.45
C LYS A 114 6.43 0.94 -7.45
N SER A 115 5.74 2.00 -7.88
CA SER A 115 4.90 2.81 -7.00
C SER A 115 3.72 2.00 -6.44
N GLN A 116 3.15 1.05 -7.19
CA GLN A 116 2.10 0.15 -6.70
C GLN A 116 2.66 -0.82 -5.66
N LEU A 117 3.78 -1.50 -5.95
CA LEU A 117 4.48 -2.34 -4.97
C LEU A 117 4.88 -1.57 -3.72
N ASN A 118 5.37 -0.34 -3.90
CA ASN A 118 5.72 0.53 -2.79
C ASN A 118 4.50 1.04 -2.04
N ARG A 119 3.35 1.28 -2.69
CA ARG A 119 2.11 1.69 -2.01
C ARG A 119 1.51 0.54 -1.21
N GLU A 120 1.48 -0.67 -1.76
CA GLU A 120 1.16 -1.88 -1.00
C GLU A 120 2.15 -2.09 0.16
N SER A 121 3.43 -1.76 -0.05
CA SER A 121 4.45 -1.77 1.00
C SER A 121 4.33 -0.59 1.98
N PHE A 122 3.84 0.58 1.59
CA PHE A 122 3.68 1.77 2.45
C PHE A 122 2.48 1.61 3.38
N TRP A 123 1.45 0.88 2.95
CA TRP A 123 0.36 0.45 3.83
C TRP A 123 0.76 -0.74 4.75
N LYS A 124 1.98 -1.28 4.61
CA LYS A 124 2.52 -2.38 5.44
C LYS A 124 3.91 -2.14 6.02
N LYS A 125 4.48 -0.94 5.93
CA LYS A 125 5.79 -0.62 6.51
C LYS A 125 5.82 0.79 7.05
N GLU A 126 5.82 0.92 8.37
CA GLU A 126 6.54 2.01 8.99
C GLU A 126 8.03 1.93 8.59
N PRO A 127 8.67 3.07 8.27
CA PRO A 127 10.08 3.07 7.90
C PRO A 127 10.94 2.92 9.16
N VAL A 128 11.31 1.69 9.50
CA VAL A 128 12.38 1.43 10.47
C VAL A 128 13.72 1.54 9.75
N SER A 129 14.55 2.41 10.30
CA SER A 129 15.88 2.83 9.86
C SER A 129 16.82 1.66 9.56
N ALA A 130 17.73 1.93 8.62
CA ALA A 130 18.76 1.05 8.11
C ALA A 130 19.57 0.31 9.19
N SER A 131 19.48 -1.02 9.21
CA SER A 131 20.57 -2.00 9.37
C SER A 131 19.98 -3.38 9.61
N THR A 132 19.91 -4.25 8.59
CA THR A 132 19.83 -5.69 8.85
C THR A 132 20.36 -6.48 7.65
N GLU A 133 21.35 -7.32 7.93
CA GLU A 133 21.97 -8.32 7.05
C GLU A 133 20.93 -9.20 6.31
N PRO A 134 21.31 -9.88 5.21
CA PRO A 134 20.39 -10.71 4.44
C PRO A 134 19.77 -11.81 5.31
N ARG A 135 18.51 -11.57 5.72
CA ARG A 135 17.65 -12.49 6.47
C ARG A 135 17.65 -13.90 5.85
N THR A 136 18.30 -14.83 6.55
CA THR A 136 18.51 -16.24 6.18
C THR A 136 17.18 -16.94 5.89
N TYR A 137 17.15 -17.91 4.97
CA TYR A 137 15.99 -18.76 4.62
C TYR A 137 15.16 -19.27 5.83
N LYS A 138 15.81 -19.53 6.98
CA LYS A 138 15.17 -19.87 8.25
C LYS A 138 14.20 -18.79 8.77
N THR A 139 14.53 -17.52 8.61
CA THR A 139 13.66 -16.38 9.00
C THR A 139 12.41 -16.30 8.14
N ARG A 140 12.46 -16.66 6.85
CA ARG A 140 11.27 -16.66 5.98
C ARG A 140 10.27 -17.77 6.29
N ILE A 141 10.77 -18.99 6.59
CA ILE A 141 9.91 -20.11 7.03
C ILE A 141 9.27 -19.79 8.37
N LEU A 142 10.00 -19.08 9.24
CA LEU A 142 9.45 -18.65 10.50
C LEU A 142 8.42 -17.53 10.29
N GLU A 143 8.71 -16.50 9.50
CA GLU A 143 7.75 -15.43 9.16
C GLU A 143 6.44 -16.01 8.61
N SER A 144 6.50 -17.03 7.75
CA SER A 144 5.29 -17.69 7.24
C SER A 144 4.55 -18.49 8.32
N ALA A 145 5.26 -19.19 9.21
CA ALA A 145 4.66 -19.92 10.32
C ALA A 145 4.05 -19.00 11.40
N ILE A 146 4.64 -17.82 11.64
CA ILE A 146 4.09 -16.81 12.55
C ILE A 146 2.84 -16.18 11.91
N ASN A 147 2.88 -15.84 10.60
CA ASN A 147 1.73 -15.29 9.89
C ASN A 147 0.51 -16.22 9.88
N GLN A 148 0.71 -17.54 9.78
CA GLN A 148 -0.39 -18.51 9.84
C GLN A 148 -1.09 -18.58 11.20
N ASN A 149 -0.44 -18.12 12.26
CA ASN A 149 -0.97 -18.15 13.62
C ASN A 149 -1.47 -16.77 14.11
N LEU A 150 -1.45 -15.73 13.25
CA LEU A 150 -1.94 -14.39 13.54
C LEU A 150 -3.37 -14.41 14.09
N ASP A 151 -4.28 -15.06 13.36
CA ASP A 151 -5.70 -15.07 13.70
C ASP A 151 -5.94 -15.69 15.08
N LYS A 152 -5.15 -16.70 15.46
CA LYS A 152 -5.28 -17.36 16.77
C LYS A 152 -4.85 -16.43 17.90
N ILE A 153 -3.72 -15.74 17.73
CA ILE A 153 -3.19 -14.81 18.74
C ILE A 153 -4.12 -13.60 18.87
N GLU A 154 -4.57 -13.05 17.75
CA GLU A 154 -5.49 -11.92 17.76
C GLU A 154 -6.82 -12.27 18.44
N ASN A 155 -7.39 -13.44 18.12
CA ASN A 155 -8.62 -13.90 18.78
C ASN A 155 -8.41 -14.16 20.28
N TYR A 156 -7.26 -14.70 20.67
CA TYR A 156 -6.90 -14.87 22.08
C TYR A 156 -6.81 -13.52 22.80
N ILE A 157 -6.07 -12.56 22.24
CA ILE A 157 -5.90 -11.21 22.82
C ILE A 157 -7.25 -10.49 22.91
N ARG A 158 -8.07 -10.52 21.85
CA ARG A 158 -9.42 -9.92 21.87
C ARG A 158 -10.28 -10.50 22.98
N ARG A 159 -10.28 -11.83 23.13
CA ARG A 159 -11.04 -12.52 24.18
C ARG A 159 -10.55 -12.16 25.57
N GLU A 160 -9.24 -12.10 25.76
CA GLU A 160 -8.63 -11.77 27.06
C GLU A 160 -8.88 -10.31 27.44
N LEU A 161 -8.77 -9.38 26.49
CA LEU A 161 -9.14 -7.97 26.69
C LEU A 161 -10.61 -7.83 27.07
N LEU A 162 -11.52 -8.50 26.33
CA LEU A 162 -12.95 -8.49 26.63
C LEU A 162 -13.24 -9.02 28.04
N HIS A 163 -12.64 -10.15 28.41
CA HIS A 163 -12.83 -10.76 29.72
C HIS A 163 -12.39 -9.81 30.85
N ARG A 164 -11.27 -9.13 30.68
CA ARG A 164 -10.74 -8.19 31.68
C ARG A 164 -11.46 -6.86 31.72
N THR A 165 -11.94 -6.35 30.60
CA THR A 165 -12.87 -5.21 30.57
C THR A 165 -14.11 -5.49 31.43
N LEU A 166 -14.65 -6.71 31.34
CA LEU A 166 -15.83 -7.10 32.11
C LEU A 166 -15.54 -7.40 33.59
N THR A 167 -14.33 -7.84 33.93
CA THR A 167 -13.99 -8.32 35.29
C THR A 167 -13.26 -7.27 36.13
N GLU A 168 -12.40 -6.46 35.51
CA GLU A 168 -11.42 -5.56 36.16
C GLU A 168 -11.71 -4.07 35.89
N ASP A 169 -12.86 -3.75 35.29
CA ASP A 169 -13.37 -2.39 35.06
C ASP A 169 -12.37 -1.47 34.32
N ILE A 170 -11.72 -2.04 33.30
CA ILE A 170 -10.74 -1.37 32.45
C ILE A 170 -11.49 -0.68 31.30
N PRO A 171 -11.22 0.62 31.04
CA PRO A 171 -11.92 1.35 29.99
C PRO A 171 -11.70 0.74 28.60
N VAL A 172 -12.81 0.61 27.86
CA VAL A 172 -12.83 0.08 26.50
C VAL A 172 -11.95 0.96 25.60
N GLY A 173 -11.04 0.33 24.84
CA GLY A 173 -10.19 1.04 23.88
C GLY A 173 -8.84 1.51 24.41
N LEU A 174 -8.57 1.39 25.72
CA LEU A 174 -7.27 1.70 26.32
C LEU A 174 -6.13 0.86 25.71
N LEU A 175 -6.38 -0.42 25.48
CA LEU A 175 -5.46 -1.32 24.80
C LEU A 175 -6.11 -1.81 23.51
N GLN A 176 -5.51 -1.46 22.38
CA GLN A 176 -5.94 -1.97 21.09
C GLN A 176 -5.34 -3.35 20.88
N ALA A 177 -6.20 -4.34 20.59
CA ALA A 177 -5.78 -5.72 20.33
C ALA A 177 -4.70 -5.80 19.24
N ARG A 178 -4.84 -4.99 18.18
CA ARG A 178 -3.91 -4.93 17.05
C ARG A 178 -2.51 -4.46 17.46
N ALA A 179 -2.42 -3.37 18.21
CA ALA A 179 -1.13 -2.84 18.67
C ALA A 179 -0.38 -3.86 19.55
N LEU A 180 -1.12 -4.65 20.32
CA LEU A 180 -0.54 -5.70 21.14
C LEU A 180 -0.08 -6.92 20.32
N VAL A 181 -0.82 -7.28 19.27
CA VAL A 181 -0.40 -8.33 18.32
C VAL A 181 0.92 -7.94 17.66
N ASP A 182 1.06 -6.70 17.21
CA ASP A 182 2.26 -6.19 16.55
C ASP A 182 3.49 -6.24 17.49
N GLU A 183 3.31 -5.91 18.77
CA GLU A 183 4.35 -5.97 19.78
C GLU A 183 4.75 -7.41 20.14
N VAL A 184 3.77 -8.32 20.30
CA VAL A 184 4.02 -9.75 20.47
C VAL A 184 4.83 -10.29 19.29
N PHE A 185 4.53 -9.84 18.08
CA PHE A 185 5.27 -10.20 16.87
C PHE A 185 6.72 -9.72 16.90
N LEU A 186 6.93 -8.45 17.27
CA LEU A 186 8.26 -7.87 17.41
C LEU A 186 9.11 -8.70 18.40
N GLU A 187 8.49 -9.08 19.51
CA GLU A 187 9.11 -9.83 20.59
C GLU A 187 9.39 -11.29 20.22
N VAL A 188 8.46 -11.94 19.52
CA VAL A 188 8.67 -13.27 18.94
C VAL A 188 9.82 -13.25 17.96
N ASN A 189 9.91 -12.22 17.10
CA ASN A 189 10.96 -12.10 16.10
C ASN A 189 12.32 -11.70 16.69
N SER A 190 12.36 -11.00 17.83
CA SER A 190 13.61 -10.67 18.53
C SER A 190 14.19 -11.88 19.28
N ARG A 191 13.32 -12.73 19.84
CA ARG A 191 13.70 -13.88 20.70
C ARG A 191 13.56 -15.24 20.05
N VAL A 192 13.48 -15.31 18.72
CA VAL A 192 13.34 -16.57 17.96
C VAL A 192 14.33 -17.64 18.41
N MET A 193 15.58 -17.22 18.68
CA MET A 193 16.67 -18.12 19.06
C MET A 193 16.56 -18.62 20.50
N ASP A 194 15.75 -17.95 21.34
CA ASP A 194 15.51 -18.32 22.74
C ASP A 194 14.30 -19.26 22.88
N ARG A 195 13.67 -19.64 21.76
CA ARG A 195 12.54 -20.56 21.77
C ARG A 195 12.99 -21.94 22.27
N PRO A 196 12.40 -22.48 23.34
CA PRO A 196 12.68 -23.85 23.78
C PRO A 196 12.26 -24.85 22.69
N GLU A 197 13.15 -25.79 22.35
CA GLU A 197 12.92 -26.76 21.26
C GLU A 197 11.77 -27.73 21.53
N THR A 198 11.39 -27.91 22.80
CA THR A 198 10.30 -28.80 23.24
C THR A 198 8.91 -28.23 23.02
N LEU A 199 8.77 -26.93 22.76
CA LEU A 199 7.50 -26.22 22.78
C LEU A 199 7.09 -25.80 21.36
N PRO A 200 5.86 -26.10 20.91
CA PRO A 200 5.40 -25.73 19.58
C PRO A 200 5.26 -24.20 19.46
N LEU A 201 5.46 -23.68 18.24
CA LEU A 201 5.57 -22.24 17.99
C LEU A 201 4.32 -21.46 18.45
N ASP A 202 3.13 -22.02 18.22
CA ASP A 202 1.85 -21.45 18.62
C ASP A 202 1.73 -21.28 20.13
N GLN A 203 2.07 -22.29 20.90
CA GLN A 203 2.05 -22.24 22.36
C GLN A 203 3.07 -21.25 22.91
N TRP A 204 4.24 -21.15 22.28
CA TRP A 204 5.26 -20.19 22.68
C TRP A 204 4.81 -18.74 22.44
N MET A 205 4.21 -18.48 21.28
CA MET A 205 3.64 -17.17 20.97
C MET A 205 2.50 -16.78 21.93
N LEU A 206 1.65 -17.74 22.34
CA LEU A 206 0.62 -17.50 23.35
C LEU A 206 1.21 -17.17 24.73
N GLN A 207 2.32 -17.79 25.11
CA GLN A 207 3.02 -17.46 26.35
C GLN A 207 3.58 -16.03 26.33
N ILE A 208 4.17 -15.62 25.20
CA ILE A 208 4.65 -14.25 25.01
C ILE A 208 3.46 -13.28 25.07
N ALA A 209 2.38 -13.56 24.35
CA ALA A 209 1.17 -12.73 24.39
C ALA A 209 0.61 -12.56 25.81
N ARG A 210 0.53 -13.65 26.58
CA ARG A 210 0.08 -13.62 27.98
C ARG A 210 0.99 -12.77 28.86
N ARG A 211 2.31 -12.87 28.66
CA ARG A 211 3.30 -12.09 29.41
C ARG A 211 3.19 -10.60 29.12
N GLU A 212 3.10 -10.22 27.84
CA GLU A 212 2.99 -8.81 27.44
C GLU A 212 1.66 -8.19 27.93
N LEU A 213 0.55 -8.93 27.80
CA LEU A 213 -0.74 -8.54 28.39
C LEU A 213 -0.60 -8.26 29.87
N ASN A 214 -0.08 -9.22 30.64
CA ASN A 214 0.06 -9.08 32.09
C ASN A 214 0.99 -7.90 32.47
N SER A 215 2.09 -7.70 31.74
CA SER A 215 3.01 -6.60 32.00
C SER A 215 2.32 -5.23 31.80
N ARG A 216 1.57 -5.07 30.71
CA ARG A 216 0.82 -3.84 30.45
C ARG A 216 -0.26 -3.58 31.47
N PHE A 217 -0.98 -4.62 31.89
CA PHE A 217 -1.98 -4.48 32.94
C PHE A 217 -1.39 -4.11 34.29
N LEU A 218 -0.25 -4.71 34.67
CA LEU A 218 0.45 -4.35 35.90
C LEU A 218 0.90 -2.88 35.87
N LYS A 219 1.47 -2.42 34.76
CA LYS A 219 1.85 -1.00 34.59
C LYS A 219 0.65 -0.08 34.65
N PHE A 220 -0.46 -0.46 34.04
CA PHE A 220 -1.69 0.33 34.08
C PHE A 220 -2.26 0.41 35.50
N LYS A 221 -2.30 -0.71 36.23
CA LYS A 221 -2.76 -0.74 37.62
C LYS A 221 -1.87 0.12 38.51
N ALA A 222 -0.54 0.02 38.36
CA ALA A 222 0.41 0.85 39.09
C ALA A 222 0.22 2.35 38.77
N ALA A 223 0.06 2.73 37.51
CA ALA A 223 -0.21 4.12 37.13
C ALA A 223 -1.52 4.67 37.72
N ARG A 224 -2.55 3.83 37.85
CA ARG A 224 -3.81 4.22 38.51
C ARG A 224 -3.66 4.32 40.04
N GLU A 225 -2.80 3.49 40.63
CA GLU A 225 -2.56 3.44 42.08
C GLU A 225 -1.61 4.58 42.53
N GLU A 226 -0.66 5.00 41.69
CA GLU A 226 0.19 6.17 41.91
C GLU A 226 -0.57 7.50 41.78
N VAL A 227 -1.62 7.54 40.96
CA VAL A 227 -2.57 8.68 40.91
C VAL A 227 -3.53 8.55 42.09
N HIS A 228 -3.02 8.80 43.29
CA HIS A 228 -3.84 8.92 44.48
C HIS A 228 -4.81 10.11 44.33
N VAL A 229 -6.06 9.83 44.63
CA VAL A 229 -7.29 10.62 44.38
C VAL A 229 -7.34 12.00 45.05
N GLU A 230 -6.29 12.42 45.76
CA GLU A 230 -6.23 13.75 46.40
C GLU A 230 -5.83 14.87 45.42
N GLU A 231 -5.18 14.55 44.30
CA GLU A 231 -4.63 15.57 43.37
C GLU A 231 -5.55 15.89 42.17
N ILE A 232 -6.73 15.28 42.07
CA ILE A 232 -7.71 15.54 40.98
C ILE A 232 -8.72 16.64 41.37
N ALA A 233 -8.75 17.07 42.63
CA ALA A 233 -9.69 18.11 43.07
C ALA A 233 -9.37 19.51 42.52
N ASP A 234 -8.15 19.77 42.06
CA ASP A 234 -7.68 21.12 41.65
C ASP A 234 -7.15 21.22 40.21
N ALA A 235 -7.24 20.15 39.40
CA ALA A 235 -6.89 20.22 37.99
C ALA A 235 -8.15 20.63 37.17
N PRO A 236 -8.15 21.79 36.48
CA PRO A 236 -9.26 22.15 35.61
C PRO A 236 -9.41 21.07 34.54
N LEU A 237 -10.61 20.52 34.40
CA LEU A 237 -10.89 19.54 33.36
C LEU A 237 -10.65 20.21 31.98
N PRO A 238 -10.06 19.50 30.98
CA PRO A 238 -9.84 20.03 29.62
C PRO A 238 -11.11 20.39 28.84
N TRP A 239 -12.28 20.39 29.48
CA TRP A 239 -13.56 20.82 28.92
C TRP A 239 -13.97 22.20 29.43
N ASP A 240 -13.12 22.86 30.23
CA ASP A 240 -13.25 24.26 30.64
C ASP A 240 -12.65 25.22 29.57
N ASP A 241 -12.65 24.79 28.31
CA ASP A 241 -12.49 25.69 27.17
C ASP A 241 -13.79 26.50 27.06
N GLU A 242 -13.69 27.80 27.34
CA GLU A 242 -14.71 28.85 27.17
C GLU A 242 -15.42 28.83 25.80
N GLU A 243 -14.90 28.09 24.81
CA GLU A 243 -15.48 27.97 23.47
C GLU A 243 -16.64 26.96 23.34
N LEU A 244 -16.91 26.10 24.34
CA LEU A 244 -18.00 25.11 24.27
C LEU A 244 -19.19 25.34 25.23
N THR A 245 -19.26 26.49 25.90
CA THR A 245 -20.43 26.90 26.71
C THR A 245 -21.52 27.62 25.90
N PHE A 246 -21.55 27.49 24.57
CA PHE A 246 -22.67 27.92 23.75
C PHE A 246 -23.74 26.83 23.61
N TYR A 247 -24.35 26.45 24.73
CA TYR A 247 -25.72 25.92 24.74
C TYR A 247 -26.34 26.00 26.13
N GLN A 248 -27.07 27.07 26.42
CA GLN A 248 -27.99 27.09 27.56
C GLN A 248 -29.36 26.56 27.10
N PRO A 249 -29.98 25.58 27.79
CA PRO A 249 -31.29 25.03 27.44
C PRO A 249 -32.42 26.06 27.41
N ASP A 250 -32.17 27.26 27.94
CA ASP A 250 -33.16 28.32 28.14
C ASP A 250 -33.22 29.31 26.95
N GLU A 251 -32.33 29.20 25.96
CA GLU A 251 -32.32 30.08 24.77
C GLU A 251 -33.21 29.60 23.62
N VAL A 252 -33.91 28.47 23.76
CA VAL A 252 -34.96 28.08 22.80
C VAL A 252 -36.28 28.72 23.19
N ALA A 253 -36.34 30.05 23.07
CA ALA A 253 -37.59 30.80 23.11
C ALA A 253 -37.80 31.55 21.78
N MET A 254 -38.97 31.30 21.18
CA MET A 254 -39.62 32.09 20.13
C MET A 254 -39.28 31.80 18.65
N ILE A 255 -39.63 30.60 18.19
CA ILE A 255 -40.16 30.42 16.82
C ILE A 255 -41.47 29.63 16.87
N LEU A 256 -42.36 29.95 17.81
CA LEU A 256 -43.73 29.43 17.81
C LEU A 256 -44.61 30.44 18.56
N ASP A 257 -44.90 31.59 17.94
CA ASP A 257 -46.09 32.36 18.31
C ASP A 257 -46.50 33.37 17.24
N LYS A 258 -46.49 32.95 15.96
CA LYS A 258 -47.33 33.64 14.95
C LYS A 258 -48.62 32.87 14.85
N SER A 259 -49.73 33.52 15.17
CA SER A 259 -51.03 32.90 15.01
C SER A 259 -51.28 32.59 13.52
N PRO A 260 -52.04 31.54 13.18
CA PRO A 260 -52.31 31.19 11.78
C PRO A 260 -52.89 32.35 10.95
N ARG A 261 -53.52 33.34 11.59
CA ARG A 261 -54.06 34.54 10.94
C ARG A 261 -52.98 35.52 10.48
N GLU A 262 -51.90 35.68 11.25
CA GLU A 262 -50.79 36.59 10.90
C GLU A 262 -49.96 36.01 9.75
N ILE A 263 -49.80 34.69 9.71
CA ILE A 263 -49.13 34.00 8.61
C ILE A 263 -49.89 34.21 7.29
N VAL A 264 -51.22 34.16 7.33
CA VAL A 264 -52.06 34.40 6.14
C VAL A 264 -51.95 35.86 5.67
N GLN A 265 -51.89 36.81 6.59
CA GLN A 265 -51.71 38.23 6.26
C GLN A 265 -50.34 38.52 5.63
N ASP A 266 -49.27 37.93 6.16
CA ASP A 266 -47.91 38.06 5.60
C ASP A 266 -47.84 37.50 4.17
N VAL A 267 -48.50 36.37 3.91
CA VAL A 267 -48.57 35.75 2.57
C VAL A 267 -49.40 36.59 1.60
N GLU A 268 -50.49 37.22 2.04
CA GLU A 268 -51.28 38.10 1.19
C GLU A 268 -50.55 39.41 0.85
N GLN A 269 -49.81 39.98 1.80
CA GLN A 269 -48.97 41.15 1.54
C GLN A 269 -47.87 40.85 0.53
N ALA A 270 -47.18 39.71 0.67
CA ALA A 270 -46.17 39.26 -0.28
C ALA A 270 -46.76 39.04 -1.70
N ARG A 271 -47.98 38.51 -1.79
CA ARG A 271 -48.70 38.36 -3.07
C ARG A 271 -49.04 39.71 -3.72
N LEU A 272 -49.42 40.71 -2.93
CA LEU A 272 -49.73 42.06 -3.40
C LEU A 272 -48.49 42.78 -3.95
N GLU A 273 -47.34 42.62 -3.29
CA GLU A 273 -46.07 43.17 -3.77
C GLU A 273 -45.61 42.54 -5.07
N LEU A 274 -45.72 41.21 -5.20
CA LEU A 274 -45.39 40.51 -6.44
C LEU A 274 -46.31 40.94 -7.60
N ARG A 275 -47.58 41.18 -7.31
CA ARG A 275 -48.55 41.65 -8.31
C ARG A 275 -48.26 43.09 -8.77
N LYS A 276 -47.81 43.97 -7.87
CA LYS A 276 -47.31 45.31 -8.21
C LYS A 276 -46.06 45.26 -9.09
N ARG A 277 -45.15 44.30 -8.84
CA ARG A 277 -43.91 44.14 -9.61
C ARG A 277 -44.11 43.53 -11.00
N LEU A 278 -45.15 42.73 -11.20
CA LEU A 278 -45.47 42.10 -12.48
C LEU A 278 -46.49 42.88 -13.32
N GLY A 279 -47.09 43.94 -12.75
CA GLY A 279 -48.06 44.80 -13.42
C GLY A 279 -47.54 46.20 -13.77
N SER A 280 -46.24 46.46 -13.64
CA SER A 280 -45.56 47.68 -14.10
C SER A 280 -44.52 47.37 -15.17
#